data_AF-A0A081TUL9-F1
#
_entry.id   AF-A0A081TUL9-F1
#
_cell.length_a   1.000
_cell.length_b   1.000
_cell.length_c   1.000
_cell.angle_alpha   90.00
_cell.angle_beta   90.00
_cell.angle_gamma   90.00
#
_symmetry.space_group_name_H-M   'P 1'
#
loop_
_entity.id
_entity.type
_entity.pdbx_description
1 polymer ?
#
loop_
_entity_poly.entity_id
_entity_poly.type
_entity_poly.pdbx_seq_one_letter_code
_entity_poly.pdbx_strand_id
1 'polypeptide(L)'
;MKIKRYCRYIHLWLSLPAGILISIICFTGAILVFKEELLAMMGYESIRESPLMIVMKLHRWLMDDTRTTGKMIVGISTLFFIFILISGLTVYWPRKWKKSRLTIEHQRGKRRFMFDLHSVLGFYGALILLVCALTGLMWSFQWYRDVVSFIFDVEVKRGAPVWKVVRALHFGTYAGMFSKIITFIAALIGTSLPITGYWMYLKRKNLV
;
A
#
# COMPACT_ATOMS: atom_id res chain seq x y z
N MET A 1 10.85 -4.17 -25.74
CA MET A 1 12.01 -3.45 -25.13
C MET A 1 11.70 -1.99 -24.75
N LYS A 2 10.72 -1.34 -25.39
CA LYS A 2 10.28 0.02 -25.05
C LYS A 2 9.39 0.12 -23.79
N ILE A 3 8.47 -0.83 -23.58
CA ILE A 3 7.51 -0.81 -22.45
C ILE A 3 8.18 -0.73 -21.07
N LYS A 4 9.20 -1.55 -20.80
CA LYS A 4 9.95 -1.52 -19.53
C LYS A 4 10.66 -0.19 -19.29
N ARG A 5 11.05 0.52 -20.34
CA ARG A 5 11.66 1.85 -20.22
C ARG A 5 10.60 2.86 -19.76
N TYR A 6 9.43 2.87 -20.38
CA TYR A 6 8.31 3.72 -19.96
C TYR A 6 7.83 3.40 -18.55
N CYS A 7 7.61 2.12 -18.21
CA CYS A 7 7.21 1.72 -16.86
C CYS A 7 8.26 2.14 -15.82
N ARG A 8 9.56 2.11 -16.14
CA ARG A 8 10.59 2.62 -15.23
C ARG A 8 10.50 4.13 -15.01
N TYR A 9 10.21 4.90 -16.06
CA TYR A 9 9.98 6.34 -15.93
C TYR A 9 8.74 6.61 -15.08
N ILE A 10 7.62 5.96 -15.38
CA ILE A 10 6.37 6.09 -14.62
C ILE A 10 6.60 5.74 -13.15
N HIS A 11 7.18 4.57 -12.88
CA HIS A 11 7.46 4.10 -11.53
C HIS A 11 8.29 5.14 -10.74
N LEU A 12 9.41 5.61 -11.32
CA LEU A 12 10.28 6.57 -10.66
C LEU A 12 9.58 7.92 -10.42
N TRP A 13 9.01 8.52 -11.46
CA TRP A 13 8.46 9.87 -11.39
C TRP A 13 7.16 9.97 -10.61
N LEU A 14 6.37 8.89 -10.51
CA LEU A 14 5.24 8.82 -9.60
C LEU A 14 5.69 8.55 -8.15
N SER A 15 6.71 7.70 -7.96
CA SER A 15 7.21 7.38 -6.61
C SER A 15 7.89 8.56 -5.91
N LEU A 16 8.53 9.48 -6.65
CA LEU A 16 9.22 10.63 -6.09
C LEU A 16 8.28 11.56 -5.29
N PRO A 17 7.20 12.10 -5.86
CA PRO A 17 6.28 12.97 -5.13
C PRO A 17 5.35 12.21 -4.16
N ALA A 18 4.92 10.98 -4.50
CA ALA A 18 3.94 10.26 -3.70
C ALA A 18 4.55 9.42 -2.56
N GLY A 19 5.84 9.11 -2.62
CA GLY A 19 6.47 8.08 -1.80
C GLY A 19 6.41 8.34 -0.29
N ILE A 20 6.73 9.55 0.19
CA ILE A 20 6.65 9.91 1.62
C ILE A 20 5.22 9.69 2.14
N LEU A 21 4.24 10.21 1.39
CA LEU A 21 2.84 10.09 1.73
C LEU A 21 2.39 8.62 1.76
N ILE A 22 2.78 7.82 0.76
CA ILE A 22 2.49 6.38 0.71
C ILE A 22 3.11 5.67 1.91
N SER A 23 4.36 5.99 2.27
CA SER A 23 5.01 5.40 3.45
C SER A 23 4.24 5.68 4.75
N ILE A 24 3.73 6.89 4.93
CA ILE A 24 2.89 7.27 6.09
C ILE A 24 1.57 6.51 6.07
N ILE A 25 0.89 6.44 4.92
CA ILE A 25 -0.39 5.73 4.77
C ILE A 25 -0.20 4.23 5.05
N CYS A 26 0.84 3.60 4.49
CA CYS A 26 1.13 2.19 4.74
C CYS A 26 1.50 1.93 6.21
N PHE A 27 2.27 2.81 6.86
CA PHE A 27 2.68 2.63 8.25
C PHE A 27 1.49 2.76 9.20
N THR A 28 0.68 3.81 9.03
CA THR A 28 -0.56 3.97 9.77
C THR A 28 -1.55 2.84 9.49
N GLY A 29 -1.62 2.35 8.25
CA GLY A 29 -2.42 1.20 7.86
C GLY A 29 -2.00 -0.08 8.58
N ALA A 30 -0.68 -0.32 8.71
CA ALA A 30 -0.14 -1.46 9.44
C ALA A 30 -0.61 -1.48 10.90
N ILE A 31 -0.60 -0.33 11.57
CA ILE A 31 -1.14 -0.19 12.94
C ILE A 31 -2.64 -0.50 12.97
N LEU A 32 -3.40 0.03 12.00
CA LEU A 32 -4.86 -0.13 11.93
C LEU A 32 -5.32 -1.55 11.57
N VAL A 33 -4.46 -2.42 11.05
CA VAL A 33 -4.77 -3.85 10.85
C VAL A 33 -5.21 -4.47 12.19
N PHE A 34 -4.52 -4.15 13.28
CA PHE A 34 -4.79 -4.69 14.62
C PHE A 34 -5.66 -3.79 15.49
N LYS A 35 -6.47 -2.90 14.89
CA LYS A 35 -7.24 -1.92 15.65
C LYS A 35 -8.13 -2.56 16.74
N GLU A 36 -8.76 -3.70 16.47
CA GLU A 36 -9.69 -4.33 17.44
C GLU A 36 -8.92 -4.91 18.63
N GLU A 37 -7.76 -5.54 18.38
CA GLU A 37 -6.88 -6.08 19.42
C GLU A 37 -6.26 -4.97 20.26
N LEU A 38 -5.79 -3.90 19.61
CA LEU A 38 -5.22 -2.74 20.29
C LEU A 38 -6.27 -2.03 21.15
N LEU A 39 -7.51 -1.88 20.66
CA LEU A 39 -8.61 -1.34 21.45
C LEU A 39 -8.90 -2.19 22.68
N ALA A 40 -8.98 -3.51 22.51
CA ALA A 40 -9.19 -4.44 23.62
C ALA A 40 -8.05 -4.39 24.65
N MET A 41 -6.79 -4.33 24.20
CA MET A 41 -5.62 -4.20 25.08
C MET A 41 -5.60 -2.88 25.85
N MET A 42 -6.09 -1.80 25.24
CA MET A 42 -6.12 -0.47 25.84
C MET A 42 -7.40 -0.19 26.65
N GLY A 43 -8.39 -1.10 26.64
CA GLY A 43 -9.65 -0.94 27.35
C GLY A 43 -10.62 0.08 26.73
N TYR A 44 -10.54 0.31 25.41
CA TYR A 44 -11.47 1.19 24.70
C TYR A 44 -12.50 0.39 23.90
N GLU A 45 -13.79 0.73 24.02
CA GLU A 45 -14.86 0.08 23.23
C GLU A 45 -15.00 0.65 21.81
N SER A 46 -14.51 1.88 21.60
CA SER A 46 -14.66 2.61 20.34
C SER A 46 -13.36 3.27 19.92
N ILE A 47 -13.03 3.14 18.63
CA ILE A 47 -11.85 3.82 18.06
C ILE A 47 -11.90 5.34 18.29
N ARG A 48 -13.09 5.94 18.35
CA ARG A 48 -13.29 7.40 18.48
C ARG A 48 -12.78 7.96 19.80
N GLU A 49 -12.77 7.14 20.85
CA GLU A 49 -12.35 7.52 22.20
C GLU A 49 -10.88 7.18 22.46
N SER A 50 -10.29 6.36 21.58
CA SER A 50 -8.92 5.90 21.68
C SER A 50 -7.92 6.80 20.94
N PRO A 51 -6.62 6.77 21.32
CA PRO A 51 -5.53 7.34 20.53
C PRO A 51 -5.44 6.84 19.08
N LEU A 52 -5.98 5.65 18.75
CA LEU A 52 -6.01 5.14 17.38
C LEU A 52 -6.88 6.00 16.45
N MET A 53 -7.75 6.85 16.98
CA MET A 53 -8.45 7.84 16.17
C MET A 53 -7.48 8.80 15.47
N ILE A 54 -6.36 9.16 16.11
CA ILE A 54 -5.32 10.00 15.50
C ILE A 54 -4.69 9.27 14.31
N VAL A 55 -4.37 7.98 14.49
CA VAL A 55 -3.83 7.13 13.42
C VAL A 55 -4.83 7.01 12.27
N MET A 56 -6.11 6.81 12.56
CA MET A 56 -7.20 6.77 11.57
C MET A 56 -7.35 8.10 10.83
N LYS A 57 -7.31 9.24 11.55
CA LYS A 57 -7.38 10.58 10.96
C LYS A 57 -6.22 10.83 10.01
N LEU A 58 -5.00 10.46 10.41
CA LEU A 58 -3.82 10.58 9.57
C LEU A 58 -3.93 9.67 8.33
N HIS A 59 -4.27 8.40 8.51
CA HIS A 59 -4.36 7.41 7.43
C HIS A 59 -5.37 7.79 6.35
N ARG A 60 -6.55 8.26 6.76
CA ARG A 60 -7.69 8.45 5.85
C ARG A 60 -7.86 9.89 5.37
N TRP A 61 -7.41 10.85 6.17
CA TRP A 61 -7.67 12.26 5.94
C TRP A 61 -6.45 13.15 6.16
N LEU A 62 -5.25 12.62 6.44
CA LEU A 62 -4.08 13.46 6.74
C LEU A 62 -4.34 14.51 7.82
N MET A 63 -5.10 14.14 8.84
CA MET A 63 -5.52 15.04 9.93
C MET A 63 -6.44 16.20 9.49
N ASP A 64 -6.97 16.17 8.25
CA ASP A 64 -7.99 17.12 7.79
C ASP A 64 -9.34 16.84 8.47
N ASP A 65 -9.70 17.70 9.43
CA ASP A 65 -10.95 17.61 10.16
C ASP A 65 -12.19 17.88 9.28
N THR A 66 -12.03 18.58 8.15
CA THR A 66 -13.13 18.77 7.17
C THR A 66 -13.39 17.50 6.35
N ARG A 67 -12.42 16.58 6.30
CA ARG A 67 -12.48 15.29 5.55
C ARG A 67 -12.74 15.47 4.05
N THR A 68 -12.35 16.61 3.50
CA THR A 68 -12.52 16.96 2.09
C THR A 68 -11.21 16.79 1.34
N THR A 69 -10.29 17.73 1.54
CA THR A 69 -8.97 17.81 0.90
C THR A 69 -8.11 16.61 1.26
N GLY A 70 -8.02 16.27 2.54
CA GLY A 70 -7.20 15.16 3.01
C GLY A 70 -7.65 13.82 2.44
N LYS A 71 -8.98 13.60 2.36
CA LYS A 71 -9.58 12.41 1.71
C LYS A 71 -9.19 12.34 0.24
N MET A 72 -9.22 13.47 -0.46
CA MET A 72 -8.88 13.56 -1.88
C MET A 72 -7.40 13.26 -2.11
N ILE A 73 -6.50 13.85 -1.30
CA ILE A 73 -5.05 13.62 -1.40
C ILE A 73 -4.71 12.15 -1.17
N VAL A 74 -5.25 11.51 -0.11
CA VAL A 74 -5.06 10.08 0.16
C VAL A 74 -5.63 9.22 -0.98
N GLY A 75 -6.79 9.59 -1.52
CA GLY A 75 -7.39 8.90 -2.67
C GLY A 75 -6.51 8.97 -3.92
N ILE A 76 -6.03 10.16 -4.29
CA ILE A 76 -5.17 10.37 -5.47
C ILE A 76 -3.81 9.66 -5.27
N SER A 77 -3.21 9.74 -4.09
CA SER A 77 -1.96 9.04 -3.80
C SER A 77 -2.13 7.52 -3.87
N THR A 78 -3.30 6.99 -3.50
CA THR A 78 -3.64 5.56 -3.66
C THR A 78 -3.75 5.18 -5.14
N LEU A 79 -4.30 6.04 -6.01
CA LEU A 79 -4.30 5.81 -7.46
C LEU A 79 -2.87 5.75 -8.00
N PHE A 80 -2.01 6.71 -7.63
CA PHE A 80 -0.59 6.66 -7.99
C PHE A 80 0.10 5.41 -7.46
N PHE A 81 -0.22 4.99 -6.23
CA PHE A 81 0.33 3.78 -5.65
C PHE A 81 -0.01 2.54 -6.48
N ILE A 82 -1.24 2.41 -6.99
CA ILE A 82 -1.64 1.32 -7.91
C ILE A 82 -0.77 1.34 -9.17
N PHE A 83 -0.59 2.50 -9.81
CA PHE A 83 0.27 2.62 -10.99
C PHE A 83 1.74 2.30 -10.68
N ILE A 84 2.25 2.70 -9.51
CA ILE A 84 3.61 2.39 -9.05
C ILE A 84 3.79 0.88 -8.86
N LEU A 85 2.82 0.19 -8.24
CA LEU A 85 2.86 -1.27 -8.04
C LEU A 85 2.86 -2.02 -9.39
N ILE A 86 1.93 -1.67 -10.29
CA ILE A 86 1.83 -2.32 -11.61
C ILE A 86 3.08 -2.07 -12.45
N SER A 87 3.55 -0.82 -12.50
CA SER A 87 4.77 -0.46 -13.24
C SER A 87 6.02 -1.10 -12.62
N GLY A 88 6.11 -1.19 -11.30
CA GLY A 88 7.20 -1.85 -10.57
C GLY A 88 7.28 -3.34 -10.88
N LEU A 89 6.15 -4.05 -10.81
CA LEU A 89 6.04 -5.46 -11.21
C LEU A 89 6.45 -5.66 -12.66
N THR A 90 5.98 -4.81 -13.57
CA THR A 90 6.32 -4.87 -15.01
C THR A 90 7.81 -4.67 -15.26
N VAL A 91 8.43 -3.73 -14.54
CA VAL A 91 9.88 -3.46 -14.63
C VAL A 91 10.67 -4.68 -14.15
N TYR A 92 10.32 -5.21 -12.99
CA TYR A 92 11.02 -6.34 -12.37
C TYR A 92 10.79 -7.68 -13.09
N TRP A 93 9.63 -7.86 -13.74
CA TRP A 93 9.22 -9.14 -14.35
C TRP A 93 10.33 -9.82 -15.16
N PRO A 94 10.80 -11.02 -14.79
CA PRO A 94 11.93 -11.64 -15.48
C PRO A 94 11.53 -12.07 -16.90
N ARG A 95 12.44 -11.92 -17.88
CA ARG A 95 12.25 -12.50 -19.22
C ARG A 95 12.46 -14.01 -19.25
N LYS A 96 13.37 -14.48 -18.39
CA LYS A 96 13.66 -15.90 -18.14
C LYS A 96 13.67 -16.08 -16.63
N TRP A 97 12.87 -17.00 -16.12
CA TRP A 97 12.76 -17.28 -14.70
C TRP A 97 14.07 -17.88 -14.19
N LYS A 98 14.72 -17.16 -13.26
CA LYS A 98 15.94 -17.61 -12.57
C LYS A 98 15.72 -17.45 -11.08
N LYS A 99 16.05 -18.47 -10.29
CA LYS A 99 15.87 -18.47 -8.82
C LYS A 99 16.56 -17.27 -8.15
N SER A 100 17.74 -16.88 -8.63
CA SER A 100 18.49 -15.71 -8.14
C SER A 100 17.76 -14.37 -8.24
N ARG A 101 16.69 -14.27 -9.05
CA ARG A 101 15.87 -13.06 -9.08
C ARG A 101 14.96 -12.96 -7.86
N LEU A 102 14.48 -14.09 -7.35
CA LEU A 102 13.48 -14.19 -6.28
C LEU A 102 14.09 -14.28 -4.87
N THR A 103 15.42 -14.21 -4.77
CA THR A 103 16.17 -14.36 -3.52
C THR A 103 17.04 -13.13 -3.28
N ILE A 104 17.25 -12.78 -2.01
CA ILE A 104 18.12 -11.68 -1.61
C ILE A 104 19.55 -12.21 -1.47
N GLU A 105 20.48 -11.71 -2.29
CA GLU A 105 21.89 -12.10 -2.24
C GLU A 105 22.70 -11.04 -1.48
N HIS A 106 23.20 -11.38 -0.27
CA HIS A 106 23.89 -10.44 0.61
C HIS A 106 25.33 -10.10 0.15
N GLN A 107 25.99 -10.98 -0.62
CA GLN A 107 27.43 -10.90 -0.89
C GLN A 107 27.85 -9.87 -1.96
N ARG A 108 26.92 -9.09 -2.53
CA ARG A 108 27.20 -8.20 -3.67
C ARG A 108 27.26 -6.70 -3.33
N GLY A 109 27.44 -6.37 -2.05
CA GLY A 109 27.59 -4.99 -1.57
C GLY A 109 26.27 -4.24 -1.36
N LYS A 110 26.33 -3.14 -0.60
CA LYS A 110 25.15 -2.42 -0.06
C LYS A 110 24.13 -1.97 -1.11
N ARG A 111 24.61 -1.45 -2.26
CA ARG A 111 23.73 -0.98 -3.35
C ARG A 111 22.97 -2.12 -4.03
N ARG A 112 23.65 -3.25 -4.25
CA ARG A 112 23.02 -4.42 -4.86
C ARG A 112 22.04 -5.07 -3.91
N PHE A 113 22.44 -5.22 -2.65
CA PHE A 113 21.58 -5.74 -1.59
C PHE A 113 20.27 -4.95 -1.46
N MET A 114 20.33 -3.61 -1.42
CA MET A 114 19.13 -2.77 -1.38
C MET A 114 18.27 -2.89 -2.64
N PHE A 115 18.88 -3.00 -3.82
CA PHE A 115 18.13 -3.24 -5.06
C PHE A 115 17.40 -4.58 -5.02
N ASP A 116 18.06 -5.65 -4.58
CA ASP A 116 17.47 -6.98 -4.48
C ASP A 116 16.38 -6.99 -3.39
N LEU A 117 16.60 -6.36 -2.23
CA LEU A 117 15.61 -6.21 -1.16
C LEU A 117 14.35 -5.48 -1.64
N HIS A 118 14.49 -4.28 -2.21
CA HIS A 118 13.35 -3.50 -2.72
C HIS A 118 12.57 -4.28 -3.79
N SER A 119 13.28 -4.95 -4.70
CA SER A 119 12.66 -5.69 -5.80
C SER A 119 11.93 -6.94 -5.33
N VAL A 120 12.55 -7.73 -4.45
CA VAL A 120 11.98 -8.99 -3.95
C VAL A 120 10.83 -8.73 -2.99
N LEU A 121 10.98 -7.80 -2.05
CA LEU A 121 9.87 -7.40 -1.16
C LEU A 121 8.73 -6.78 -1.97
N GLY A 122 9.05 -5.92 -2.94
CA GLY A 122 8.06 -5.34 -3.84
C GLY A 122 7.29 -6.40 -4.61
N PHE A 123 7.97 -7.42 -5.14
CA PHE A 123 7.33 -8.51 -5.87
C PHE A 123 6.37 -9.32 -5.01
N TYR A 124 6.80 -9.78 -3.82
CA TYR A 124 5.97 -10.59 -2.94
C TYR A 124 4.84 -9.77 -2.29
N GLY A 125 5.10 -8.52 -1.91
CA GLY A 125 4.12 -7.65 -1.28
C GLY A 125 3.10 -7.05 -2.26
N ALA A 126 3.43 -6.93 -3.55
CA ALA A 126 2.63 -6.17 -4.51
C ALA A 126 1.19 -6.67 -4.64
N LEU A 127 0.94 -7.97 -4.61
CA LEU A 127 -0.42 -8.49 -4.75
C LEU A 127 -1.31 -8.05 -3.59
N ILE A 128 -0.83 -8.21 -2.36
CA ILE A 128 -1.58 -7.84 -1.15
C ILE A 128 -1.73 -6.32 -1.09
N LEU A 129 -0.66 -5.57 -1.36
CA LEU A 129 -0.69 -4.10 -1.40
C LEU A 129 -1.65 -3.58 -2.48
N LEU A 130 -1.73 -4.24 -3.63
CA LEU A 130 -2.66 -3.88 -4.70
C LEU A 130 -4.11 -4.12 -4.27
N VAL A 131 -4.41 -5.25 -3.62
CA VAL A 131 -5.75 -5.53 -3.07
C VAL A 131 -6.12 -4.49 -2.00
N CYS A 132 -5.20 -4.16 -1.09
CA CYS A 132 -5.42 -3.11 -0.08
C CYS A 132 -5.65 -1.74 -0.72
N ALA A 133 -4.89 -1.38 -1.76
CA ALA A 133 -5.05 -0.11 -2.45
C ALA A 133 -6.40 -0.02 -3.19
N LEU A 134 -6.76 -1.06 -3.96
CA LEU A 134 -8.02 -1.13 -4.70
C LEU A 134 -9.23 -1.10 -3.77
N THR A 135 -9.18 -1.80 -2.65
CA THR A 135 -10.24 -1.74 -1.64
C THR A 135 -10.25 -0.37 -0.95
N GLY A 136 -9.07 0.22 -0.68
CA GLY A 136 -8.90 1.55 -0.08
C GLY A 136 -9.60 2.68 -0.85
N LEU A 137 -9.59 2.63 -2.18
CA LEU A 137 -10.28 3.61 -3.04
C LEU A 137 -11.79 3.72 -2.75
N MET A 138 -12.42 2.64 -2.28
CA MET A 138 -13.85 2.60 -1.93
C MET A 138 -14.22 3.60 -0.83
N TRP A 139 -13.26 4.02 0.02
CA TRP A 139 -13.49 5.02 1.06
C TRP A 139 -13.39 6.46 0.58
N SER A 140 -12.75 6.71 -0.57
CA SER A 140 -12.44 8.06 -1.05
C SER A 140 -13.37 8.50 -2.19
N PHE A 141 -13.65 7.63 -3.15
CA PHE A 141 -14.30 8.00 -4.41
C PHE A 141 -15.67 7.37 -4.60
N GLN A 142 -16.69 8.18 -4.90
CA GLN A 142 -18.03 7.68 -5.25
C GLN A 142 -18.00 6.99 -6.61
N TRP A 143 -17.41 7.63 -7.64
CA TRP A 143 -17.30 7.06 -8.99
C TRP A 143 -16.68 5.65 -9.00
N TYR A 144 -15.72 5.39 -8.11
CA TYR A 144 -15.08 4.08 -8.00
C TYR A 144 -16.05 3.03 -7.43
N ARG A 145 -16.88 3.39 -6.45
CA ARG A 145 -17.95 2.53 -5.95
C ARG A 145 -18.99 2.26 -7.03
N ASP A 146 -19.33 3.27 -7.85
CA ASP A 146 -20.30 3.14 -8.93
C ASP A 146 -19.80 2.17 -10.02
N VAL A 147 -18.50 2.25 -10.38
CA VAL A 147 -17.87 1.28 -11.29
C VAL A 147 -17.89 -0.13 -10.71
N VAL A 148 -17.56 -0.31 -9.43
CA VAL A 148 -17.65 -1.63 -8.78
C VAL A 148 -19.09 -2.14 -8.76
N SER A 149 -20.05 -1.26 -8.48
CA SER A 149 -21.48 -1.59 -8.48
C SER A 149 -21.94 -2.07 -9.86
N PHE A 150 -21.51 -1.37 -10.92
CA PHE A 150 -21.81 -1.72 -12.31
C PHE A 150 -21.17 -3.06 -12.75
N ILE A 151 -19.89 -3.29 -12.43
CA ILE A 151 -19.17 -4.50 -12.86
C ILE A 151 -19.75 -5.77 -12.21
N PHE A 152 -20.14 -5.67 -10.95
CA PHE A 152 -20.59 -6.84 -10.17
C PHE A 152 -22.10 -6.94 -10.03
N ASP A 153 -22.86 -5.97 -10.56
CA ASP A 153 -24.31 -5.87 -10.41
C ASP A 153 -24.76 -5.97 -8.94
N VAL A 154 -24.08 -5.25 -8.05
CA VAL A 154 -24.35 -5.24 -6.61
C VAL A 154 -24.41 -3.84 -6.05
N GLU A 155 -25.23 -3.63 -5.02
CA GLU A 155 -25.29 -2.35 -4.32
C GLU A 155 -24.06 -2.14 -3.42
N VAL A 156 -23.26 -1.12 -3.74
CA VAL A 156 -22.04 -0.76 -2.98
C VAL A 156 -22.35 0.36 -1.98
N LYS A 157 -23.14 0.05 -0.96
CA LYS A 157 -23.40 0.95 0.18
C LYS A 157 -22.73 0.46 1.46
N ARG A 158 -22.42 1.39 2.38
CA ARG A 158 -21.89 1.00 3.70
C ARG A 158 -22.92 0.15 4.43
N GLY A 159 -22.53 -1.07 4.80
CA GLY A 159 -23.41 -2.05 5.45
C GLY A 159 -23.83 -3.20 4.53
N ALA A 160 -23.76 -3.02 3.20
CA ALA A 160 -24.03 -4.08 2.24
C ALA A 160 -23.03 -5.25 2.36
N PRO A 161 -23.38 -6.47 1.92
CA PRO A 161 -22.50 -7.64 1.96
C PRO A 161 -21.14 -7.38 1.29
N VAL A 162 -21.11 -6.70 0.14
CA VAL A 162 -19.87 -6.32 -0.56
C VAL A 162 -18.96 -5.45 0.32
N TRP A 163 -19.54 -4.59 1.18
CA TRP A 163 -18.76 -3.76 2.11
C TRP A 163 -18.11 -4.58 3.24
N LYS A 164 -18.66 -5.75 3.59
CA LYS A 164 -18.00 -6.69 4.51
C LYS A 164 -16.78 -7.31 3.84
N VAL A 165 -16.90 -7.71 2.57
CA VAL A 165 -15.77 -8.25 1.78
C VAL A 165 -14.66 -7.21 1.60
N VAL A 166 -15.01 -5.98 1.20
CA VAL A 166 -14.05 -4.88 1.05
C VAL A 166 -13.27 -4.63 2.35
N ARG A 167 -13.97 -4.59 3.49
CA ARG A 167 -13.31 -4.47 4.80
C ARG A 167 -12.43 -5.67 5.12
N ALA A 168 -12.91 -6.89 4.88
CA ALA A 168 -12.16 -8.10 5.18
C ALA A 168 -10.86 -8.18 4.36
N LEU A 169 -10.90 -7.82 3.07
CA LEU A 169 -9.74 -7.76 2.21
C LEU A 169 -8.77 -6.63 2.61
N HIS A 170 -9.29 -5.42 2.90
CA HIS A 170 -8.46 -4.27 3.24
C HIS A 170 -7.70 -4.45 4.58
N PHE A 171 -8.37 -4.98 5.61
CA PHE A 171 -7.78 -5.22 6.94
C PHE A 171 -7.19 -6.62 7.10
N GLY A 172 -7.31 -7.49 6.08
CA GLY A 172 -6.83 -8.87 6.17
C GLY A 172 -7.59 -9.71 7.19
N THR A 173 -8.88 -9.50 7.43
CA THR A 173 -9.64 -10.25 8.46
C THR A 173 -10.37 -11.48 7.90
N TYR A 174 -10.18 -11.83 6.63
CA TYR A 174 -10.90 -12.92 5.96
C TYR A 174 -10.51 -14.34 6.43
N ALA A 175 -9.31 -14.52 6.98
CA ALA A 175 -8.83 -15.78 7.56
C ALA A 175 -8.35 -15.57 9.01
N GLY A 176 -9.00 -14.66 9.73
CA GLY A 176 -8.67 -14.33 11.12
C GLY A 176 -7.25 -13.78 11.27
N MET A 177 -6.55 -14.19 12.32
CA MET A 177 -5.22 -13.66 12.68
C MET A 177 -4.16 -13.90 11.60
N PHE A 178 -4.21 -15.03 10.90
CA PHE A 178 -3.23 -15.39 9.88
C PHE A 178 -3.19 -14.35 8.74
N SER A 179 -4.34 -14.02 8.16
CA SER A 179 -4.43 -13.01 7.10
C SER A 179 -4.11 -11.59 7.60
N LYS A 180 -4.36 -11.28 8.89
CA LYS A 180 -3.99 -10.00 9.49
C LYS A 180 -2.47 -9.85 9.57
N ILE A 181 -1.77 -10.89 10.02
CA ILE A 181 -0.30 -10.90 10.06
C ILE A 181 0.27 -10.70 8.65
N ILE A 182 -0.29 -11.38 7.65
CA ILE A 182 0.13 -11.21 6.25
C ILE A 182 -0.09 -9.77 5.78
N THR A 183 -1.27 -9.19 6.00
CA THR A 183 -1.58 -7.81 5.61
C THR A 183 -0.71 -6.81 6.35
N PHE A 184 -0.41 -7.05 7.63
CA PHE A 184 0.51 -6.23 8.42
C PHE A 184 1.93 -6.25 7.85
N ILE A 185 2.48 -7.43 7.55
CA ILE A 185 3.80 -7.57 6.93
C ILE A 185 3.82 -6.87 5.56
N ALA A 186 2.77 -7.05 4.75
CA ALA A 186 2.65 -6.38 3.46
C ALA A 186 2.61 -4.85 3.62
N ALA A 187 1.90 -4.33 4.61
CA ALA A 187 1.86 -2.90 4.91
C ALA A 187 3.22 -2.36 5.35
N LEU A 188 3.98 -3.09 6.19
CA LEU A 188 5.36 -2.73 6.54
C LEU A 188 6.31 -2.75 5.33
N ILE A 189 6.15 -3.72 4.43
CA ILE A 189 6.84 -3.73 3.14
C ILE A 189 6.48 -2.46 2.36
N GLY A 190 5.19 -2.14 2.23
CA GLY A 190 4.69 -0.92 1.60
C GLY A 190 5.29 0.36 2.17
N THR A 191 5.49 0.42 3.49
CA THR A 191 6.19 1.53 4.17
C THR A 191 7.65 1.64 3.73
N SER A 192 8.35 0.50 3.62
CA SER A 192 9.78 0.45 3.31
C SER A 192 10.12 0.69 1.84
N LEU A 193 9.20 0.42 0.90
CA LEU A 193 9.46 0.52 -0.53
C LEU A 193 9.80 1.95 -0.99
N PRO A 194 9.04 3.01 -0.63
CA PRO A 194 9.45 4.37 -0.98
C PRO A 194 10.78 4.79 -0.35
N ILE A 195 11.01 4.43 0.92
CA ILE A 195 12.26 4.74 1.64
C ILE A 195 13.47 4.14 0.93
N THR A 196 13.41 2.84 0.63
CA THR A 196 14.47 2.14 -0.11
C THR A 196 14.61 2.67 -1.54
N GLY A 197 13.50 3.05 -2.18
CA GLY A 197 13.49 3.68 -3.52
C GLY A 197 14.20 5.04 -3.55
N TYR A 198 13.93 5.92 -2.57
CA TYR A 198 14.62 7.21 -2.43
C TYR A 198 16.11 7.03 -2.16
N TRP A 199 16.46 6.11 -1.26
CA TRP A 199 17.86 5.79 -1.01
C TRP A 199 18.59 5.36 -2.29
N MET A 200 17.97 4.47 -3.08
CA MET A 200 18.52 4.03 -4.37
C MET A 200 18.64 5.17 -5.39
N TYR A 201 17.67 6.09 -5.40
CA TYR A 201 17.69 7.27 -6.27
C TYR A 201 18.83 8.23 -5.92
N LEU A 202 18.98 8.57 -4.64
CA LEU A 202 20.04 9.46 -4.14
C LEU A 202 21.43 8.87 -4.37
N LYS A 203 21.62 7.57 -4.08
CA LYS A 203 22.89 6.88 -4.37
C LYS A 203 23.20 6.78 -5.86
N ARG A 204 22.20 6.79 -6.75
CA ARG A 204 22.45 6.87 -8.20
C ARG A 204 22.93 8.26 -8.63
N LYS A 205 22.54 9.31 -7.90
CA LYS A 205 22.89 10.70 -8.19
C LYS A 205 24.16 11.17 -7.48
N ASN A 206 24.85 10.30 -6.73
CA ASN A 206 26.02 10.62 -5.90
C ASN A 206 25.77 11.76 -4.88
N LEU A 207 24.54 11.92 -4.41
CA LEU A 207 24.16 12.99 -3.47
C LEU A 207 24.38 12.63 -1.99
N VAL A 208 24.94 11.43 -1.72
CA VAL A 208 25.24 10.86 -0.40
C VAL A 208 26.44 9.92 -0.54
#